data_AF-A0A3Q4BIY0-F1
#
_entry.id   AF-A0A3Q4BIY0-F1
#
_cell.length_a   1.000
_cell.length_b   1.000
_cell.length_c   1.000
_cell.angle_alpha   90.00
_cell.angle_beta   90.00
_cell.angle_gamma   90.00
#
_symmetry.space_group_name_H-M   'P 1'
#
loop_
_entity.id
_entity.type
_entity.pdbx_description
1 polymer ?
#
loop_
_entity_poly.entity_id
_entity_poly.type
_entity_poly.pdbx_seq_one_letter_code
_entity_poly.pdbx_strand_id
1 'polypeptide(L)'
;MENLELTLSSLGTISRHVDKIHNLSQYLSKQIWSQRDRQCILDCLAQLLLEKDYTLLIARHLRPFVLDLLERSAERVKAGGTINHDLHERLCVALSKLLSISPDAQAFAARYFSDAPPVFQRLFFTSEESSGVQYGPRRMKLRDLMVATLRFLQSDCAKFRIFWDWSPCVSQLLTSDVMVRGYTAHCLALVSRMTDNQKTIFLRKVLTSDEMLHIKIKYVFLVLTLPLQCCSQLEVEKALVLTNQGSVMWRQEKANKFTRGQVVSDDLSQNVVAVCGVVLSTIVPRQMNGKDLVLVDSTCRNLRRLALAVASQKPVLIEGPTGCGKTALVEHIAAVTGHTKPTEILKVQLGDQTDSKVKQHGINHNLSLCLCSGNSFPMAKKPPKIIVM
;
A
#
# COMPACT_ATOMS: atom_id res chain seq x y z
N MET A 1 21.51 -2.53 -12.07
CA MET A 1 20.45 -1.54 -11.88
C MET A 1 19.25 -1.97 -12.69
N GLU A 2 18.06 -1.99 -12.10
CA GLU A 2 16.84 -2.31 -12.85
C GLU A 2 16.19 -1.02 -13.36
N ASN A 3 15.73 -1.03 -14.61
CA ASN A 3 14.96 0.07 -15.19
C ASN A 3 13.47 -0.29 -15.08
N LEU A 4 12.71 0.54 -14.36
CA LEU A 4 11.26 0.52 -14.31
C LEU A 4 10.73 1.48 -15.38
N GLU A 5 9.98 0.98 -16.34
CA GLU A 5 9.43 1.84 -17.39
C GLU A 5 8.19 2.60 -16.89
N LEU A 6 8.25 3.93 -16.90
CA LEU A 6 7.07 4.79 -16.80
C LEU A 6 6.46 4.89 -18.20
N THR A 7 5.25 4.37 -18.40
CA THR A 7 4.58 4.53 -19.69
C THR A 7 4.34 6.03 -19.96
N LEU A 8 5.04 6.60 -20.94
CA LEU A 8 4.92 8.02 -21.29
C LEU A 8 3.47 8.41 -21.66
N SER A 9 2.67 7.46 -22.15
CA SER A 9 1.23 7.63 -22.40
C SER A 9 0.40 7.82 -21.12
N SER A 10 0.75 7.11 -20.04
CA SER A 10 0.15 7.27 -18.70
C SER A 10 0.44 8.66 -18.15
N LEU A 11 1.69 9.12 -18.22
CA LEU A 11 2.07 10.47 -17.82
C LEU A 11 1.45 11.56 -18.70
N GLY A 12 1.33 11.32 -20.01
CA GLY A 12 0.62 12.20 -20.93
C GLY A 12 -0.87 12.32 -20.59
N THR A 13 -1.51 11.24 -20.16
CA THR A 13 -2.91 11.26 -19.73
C THR A 13 -3.07 12.03 -18.42
N ILE A 14 -2.17 11.82 -17.45
CA ILE A 14 -2.12 12.59 -16.21
C ILE A 14 -1.93 14.08 -16.51
N SER A 15 -0.94 14.44 -17.34
CA SER A 15 -0.64 15.82 -17.67
C SER A 15 -1.76 16.57 -18.41
N ARG A 16 -2.70 15.86 -19.06
CA ARG A 16 -3.88 16.49 -19.69
C ARG A 16 -4.98 16.84 -18.69
N HIS A 17 -5.06 16.10 -17.58
CA HIS A 17 -6.09 16.28 -16.55
C HIS A 17 -5.62 17.17 -15.39
N VAL A 18 -4.30 17.27 -15.21
CA VAL A 18 -3.68 18.12 -14.20
C VAL A 18 -3.60 19.55 -14.70
N ASP A 19 -4.05 20.50 -13.89
CA ASP A 19 -3.92 21.93 -14.16
C ASP A 19 -2.45 22.32 -14.44
N LYS A 20 -2.22 23.39 -15.22
CA LYS A 20 -0.89 23.92 -15.62
C LYS A 20 0.11 24.18 -14.46
N ILE A 21 -0.33 24.04 -13.20
CA ILE A 21 0.41 24.34 -11.98
C ILE A 21 1.60 23.39 -11.76
N HIS A 22 1.53 22.14 -12.20
CA HIS A 22 2.51 21.11 -11.80
C HIS A 22 3.64 20.84 -12.81
N ASN A 23 3.83 21.68 -13.85
CA ASN A 23 4.94 21.66 -14.83
C ASN A 23 5.31 20.29 -15.46
N LEU A 24 4.48 19.25 -15.31
CA LEU A 24 4.73 17.90 -15.84
C LEU A 24 4.88 17.90 -17.37
N SER A 25 4.20 18.81 -18.06
CA SER A 25 4.29 18.99 -19.51
C SER A 25 5.70 19.39 -19.98
N GLN A 26 6.46 20.12 -19.14
CA GLN A 26 7.84 20.52 -19.45
C GLN A 26 8.80 19.32 -19.40
N TYR A 27 8.53 18.33 -18.55
CA TYR A 27 9.35 17.13 -18.46
C TYR A 27 9.00 16.12 -19.56
N LEU A 28 7.74 16.11 -20.04
CA LEU A 28 7.30 15.29 -21.17
C LEU A 28 7.89 15.74 -22.52
N SER A 29 8.24 17.01 -22.67
CA SER A 29 8.86 17.53 -23.90
C SER A 29 10.36 17.24 -23.99
N LYS A 30 11.02 16.91 -22.87
CA LYS A 30 12.45 16.52 -22.87
C LYS A 30 12.62 15.12 -23.46
N GLN A 31 13.55 14.97 -24.40
CA GLN A 31 13.89 13.66 -24.97
C GLN A 31 14.66 12.76 -24.00
N ILE A 32 15.33 13.34 -23.00
CA ILE A 32 16.19 12.67 -22.04
C ILE A 32 15.91 13.22 -20.63
N TRP A 33 15.73 12.34 -19.64
CA TRP A 33 15.61 12.73 -18.24
C TRP A 33 16.92 12.53 -17.49
N SER A 34 17.38 13.58 -16.80
CA SER A 34 18.46 13.47 -15.82
C SER A 34 17.96 12.86 -14.49
N GLN A 35 18.87 12.41 -13.62
CA GLN A 35 18.49 11.92 -12.29
C GLN A 35 17.67 12.95 -11.49
N ARG A 36 18.03 14.24 -11.58
CA ARG A 36 17.27 15.33 -10.95
C ARG A 36 15.89 15.49 -11.56
N ASP A 37 15.75 15.38 -12.88
CA ASP A 37 14.44 15.44 -13.54
C ASP A 37 13.55 14.28 -13.07
N ARG A 38 14.09 13.05 -12.95
CA ARG A 38 13.34 11.88 -12.48
C ARG A 38 12.84 12.06 -11.05
N GLN A 39 13.68 12.59 -10.16
CA GLN A 39 13.28 12.92 -8.79
C GLN A 39 12.18 13.99 -8.76
N CYS A 40 12.33 15.08 -9.52
CA CYS A 40 11.30 16.11 -9.61
C CYS A 40 9.96 15.55 -10.14
N ILE A 41 9.99 14.67 -11.13
CA ILE A 41 8.77 14.02 -11.65
C ILE A 41 8.11 13.20 -10.56
N LEU A 42 8.86 12.34 -9.86
CA LEU A 42 8.33 11.50 -8.78
C LEU A 42 7.79 12.36 -7.62
N ASP A 43 8.45 13.46 -7.28
CA ASP A 43 7.99 14.38 -6.24
C ASP A 43 6.74 15.16 -6.65
N CYS A 44 6.62 15.55 -7.92
CA CYS A 44 5.39 16.13 -8.46
C CYS A 44 4.23 15.11 -8.44
N LEU A 45 4.50 13.86 -8.83
CA LEU A 45 3.50 12.79 -8.79
C LEU A 45 3.07 12.46 -7.35
N ALA A 46 3.99 12.49 -6.39
CA ALA A 46 3.69 12.32 -4.98
C ALA A 46 2.79 13.44 -4.46
N GLN A 47 3.05 14.70 -4.84
CA GLN A 47 2.17 15.83 -4.50
C GLN A 47 0.78 15.71 -5.11
N LEU A 48 0.70 15.29 -6.38
CA LEU A 48 -0.58 15.07 -7.05
C LEU A 48 -1.35 13.90 -6.46
N LEU A 49 -0.68 12.86 -5.95
CA LEU A 49 -1.33 11.74 -5.28
C LEU A 49 -2.12 12.21 -4.04
N LEU A 50 -1.60 13.21 -3.33
CA LEU A 50 -2.23 13.83 -2.16
C LEU A 50 -3.45 14.70 -2.52
N GLU A 51 -3.63 15.06 -3.79
CA GLU A 51 -4.82 15.76 -4.25
C GLU A 51 -5.97 14.78 -4.48
N LYS A 52 -7.09 15.00 -3.76
CA LYS A 52 -8.19 14.04 -3.69
C LYS A 52 -8.77 13.66 -5.07
N ASP A 53 -8.76 14.57 -6.03
CA ASP A 53 -9.39 14.36 -7.35
C ASP A 53 -8.48 13.55 -8.28
N TYR A 54 -7.15 13.62 -8.07
CA TYR A 54 -6.15 12.93 -8.88
C TYR A 54 -5.67 11.60 -8.28
N THR A 55 -5.89 11.34 -6.99
CA THR A 55 -5.43 10.10 -6.31
C THR A 55 -5.80 8.84 -7.09
N LEU A 56 -7.05 8.71 -7.54
CA LEU A 56 -7.53 7.52 -8.25
C LEU A 56 -6.97 7.42 -9.68
N LEU A 57 -6.78 8.56 -10.33
CA LEU A 57 -6.22 8.62 -11.68
C LEU A 57 -4.75 8.17 -11.66
N ILE A 58 -3.97 8.65 -10.70
CA ILE A 58 -2.58 8.23 -10.49
C ILE A 58 -2.51 6.76 -10.12
N ALA A 59 -3.36 6.32 -9.18
CA ALA A 59 -3.44 4.92 -8.79
C ALA A 59 -3.75 4.00 -9.98
N ARG A 60 -4.54 4.45 -10.96
CA ARG A 60 -4.87 3.66 -12.15
C ARG A 60 -3.68 3.56 -13.12
N HIS A 61 -3.01 4.67 -13.37
CA HIS A 61 -2.00 4.79 -14.42
C HIS A 61 -0.57 4.46 -13.98
N LEU A 62 -0.27 4.56 -12.68
CA LEU A 62 1.07 4.45 -12.10
C LEU A 62 1.14 3.43 -10.96
N ARG A 63 0.36 2.33 -11.05
CA ARG A 63 0.29 1.29 -10.00
C ARG A 63 1.64 0.82 -9.47
N PRO A 64 2.65 0.48 -10.30
CA PRO A 64 3.93 -0.01 -9.79
C PRO A 64 4.64 0.99 -8.88
N PHE A 65 4.35 2.28 -9.03
CA PHE A 65 4.99 3.36 -8.27
C PHE A 65 4.14 3.84 -7.09
N VAL A 66 2.90 3.37 -6.90
CA VAL A 66 2.01 3.87 -5.83
C VAL A 66 2.66 3.72 -4.46
N LEU A 67 3.33 2.60 -4.19
CA LEU A 67 4.03 2.39 -2.93
C LEU A 67 5.17 3.41 -2.72
N ASP A 68 5.98 3.65 -3.76
CA ASP A 68 7.06 4.65 -3.71
C ASP A 68 6.54 6.07 -3.47
N LEU A 69 5.46 6.44 -4.16
CA LEU A 69 4.83 7.76 -4.00
C LEU A 69 4.22 7.95 -2.60
N LEU A 70 3.69 6.89 -2.00
CA LEU A 70 3.19 6.89 -0.62
C LEU A 70 4.33 7.06 0.39
N GLU A 71 5.44 6.37 0.21
CA GLU A 71 6.64 6.51 1.06
C GLU A 71 7.23 7.91 1.00
N ARG A 72 7.44 8.45 -0.21
CA ARG A 72 7.88 9.85 -0.40
C ARG A 72 6.94 10.83 0.28
N SER A 73 5.64 10.59 0.21
CA SER A 73 4.63 11.43 0.85
C SER A 73 4.70 11.32 2.38
N ALA A 74 4.93 10.14 2.96
CA ALA A 74 5.12 9.96 4.39
C ALA A 74 6.41 10.63 4.91
N GLU A 75 7.51 10.52 4.17
CA GLU A 75 8.75 11.24 4.48
C GLU A 75 8.53 12.75 4.51
N ARG A 76 7.79 13.30 3.54
CA ARG A 76 7.43 14.73 3.50
C ARG A 76 6.53 15.16 4.66
N VAL A 77 5.64 14.29 5.12
CA VAL A 77 4.80 14.58 6.30
C VAL A 77 5.64 14.69 7.57
N LYS A 78 6.71 13.90 7.68
CA LYS A 78 7.63 13.89 8.83
C LYS A 78 8.84 14.82 8.65
N ALA A 79 8.93 15.54 7.52
CA ALA A 79 10.06 16.41 7.22
C ALA A 79 10.16 17.56 8.23
N GLY A 80 11.32 17.69 8.89
CA GLY A 80 11.57 18.74 9.90
C GLY A 80 11.29 18.33 11.35
N GLY A 81 11.10 17.04 11.64
CA GLY A 81 10.98 16.52 13.02
C GLY A 81 9.59 16.70 13.65
N THR A 82 8.74 17.57 13.09
CA THR A 82 7.33 17.74 13.45
C THR A 82 6.41 17.26 12.33
N ILE A 83 5.24 16.71 12.69
CA ILE A 83 4.26 16.23 11.70
C ILE A 83 3.55 17.41 11.05
N ASN A 84 3.65 17.52 9.73
CA ASN A 84 2.84 18.48 8.98
C ASN A 84 1.38 17.98 8.90
N HIS A 85 0.49 18.58 9.70
CA HIS A 85 -0.89 18.15 9.82
C HIS A 85 -1.70 18.29 8.52
N ASP A 86 -1.45 19.31 7.68
CA ASP A 86 -2.16 19.45 6.39
C ASP A 86 -1.79 18.33 5.43
N LEU A 87 -0.48 18.03 5.29
CA LEU A 87 -0.02 16.93 4.45
C LEU A 87 -0.47 15.56 5.00
N HIS A 88 -0.46 15.39 6.32
CA HIS A 88 -0.96 14.18 6.98
C HIS A 88 -2.43 13.92 6.65
N GLU A 89 -3.29 14.93 6.79
CA GLU A 89 -4.72 14.85 6.45
C GLU A 89 -4.92 14.45 4.99
N ARG A 90 -4.18 15.05 4.07
CA ARG A 90 -4.23 14.73 2.64
C ARG A 90 -3.77 13.31 2.34
N LEU A 91 -2.67 12.87 2.96
CA LEU A 91 -2.14 11.52 2.83
C LEU A 91 -3.16 10.50 3.33
N CYS A 92 -3.81 10.74 4.46
CA CYS A 92 -4.83 9.86 5.01
C CYS A 92 -6.03 9.72 4.06
N VAL A 93 -6.52 10.82 3.49
CA VAL A 93 -7.62 10.79 2.52
C VAL A 93 -7.21 10.04 1.25
N ALA A 94 -6.02 10.30 0.72
CA ALA A 94 -5.49 9.61 -0.44
C ALA A 94 -5.35 8.10 -0.17
N LEU A 95 -4.71 7.73 0.94
CA LEU A 95 -4.51 6.36 1.37
C LEU A 95 -5.83 5.60 1.55
N SER A 96 -6.86 6.24 2.15
CA SER A 96 -8.19 5.63 2.30
C SER A 96 -8.86 5.25 0.98
N LYS A 97 -8.55 5.96 -0.12
CA LYS A 97 -9.03 5.65 -1.48
C LYS A 97 -8.26 4.47 -2.08
N LEU A 98 -7.00 4.27 -1.68
CA LEU A 98 -6.10 3.25 -2.21
C LEU A 98 -6.27 1.88 -1.54
N LEU A 99 -6.84 1.83 -0.32
CA LEU A 99 -7.04 0.59 0.44
C LEU A 99 -7.79 -0.50 -0.32
N SER A 100 -8.72 -0.13 -1.20
CA SER A 100 -9.49 -1.07 -2.02
C SER A 100 -8.84 -1.38 -3.37
N ILE A 101 -7.77 -0.68 -3.74
CA ILE A 101 -7.14 -0.76 -5.07
C ILE A 101 -5.82 -1.52 -5.00
N SER A 102 -4.99 -1.22 -3.98
CA SER A 102 -3.68 -1.84 -3.81
C SER A 102 -3.55 -2.53 -2.45
N PRO A 103 -3.14 -3.81 -2.40
CA PRO A 103 -2.82 -4.49 -1.14
C PRO A 103 -1.62 -3.83 -0.43
N ASP A 104 -0.67 -3.28 -1.19
CA ASP A 104 0.50 -2.59 -0.63
C ASP A 104 0.08 -1.37 0.20
N ALA A 105 -1.02 -0.70 -0.17
CA ALA A 105 -1.55 0.43 0.59
C ALA A 105 -2.06 0.01 1.97
N GLN A 106 -2.57 -1.22 2.13
CA GLN A 106 -3.03 -1.73 3.43
C GLN A 106 -1.84 -1.99 4.37
N ALA A 107 -0.80 -2.65 3.87
CA ALA A 107 0.42 -2.90 4.63
C ALA A 107 1.11 -1.59 5.01
N PHE A 108 1.23 -0.66 4.05
CA PHE A 108 1.75 0.69 4.30
C PHE A 108 0.94 1.43 5.37
N ALA A 109 -0.40 1.41 5.30
CA ALA A 109 -1.25 2.08 6.29
C ALA A 109 -1.03 1.55 7.70
N ALA A 110 -0.95 0.22 7.85
CA ALA A 110 -0.72 -0.40 9.15
C ALA A 110 0.63 0.03 9.75
N ARG A 111 1.69 0.10 8.94
CA ARG A 111 2.99 0.62 9.39
C ARG A 111 2.92 2.11 9.70
N TYR A 112 2.33 2.92 8.83
CA TYR A 112 2.29 4.36 8.98
C TYR A 112 1.60 4.78 10.29
N PHE A 113 0.42 4.23 10.58
CA PHE A 113 -0.34 4.54 11.80
C PHE A 113 0.19 3.89 13.08
N SER A 114 1.25 3.08 13.00
CA SER A 114 1.92 2.61 14.23
C SER A 114 2.64 3.75 14.97
N ASP A 115 3.18 4.71 14.21
CA ASP A 115 3.87 5.89 14.76
C ASP A 115 3.12 7.21 14.47
N ALA A 116 2.18 7.21 13.52
CA ALA A 116 1.47 8.40 13.10
C ALA A 116 0.14 8.60 13.87
N PRO A 117 -0.27 9.86 14.08
CA PRO A 117 -1.52 10.20 14.73
C PRO A 117 -2.76 9.81 13.90
N PRO A 118 -3.96 9.79 14.51
CA PRO A 118 -5.19 9.49 13.81
C PRO A 118 -5.54 10.55 12.75
N VAL A 119 -6.28 10.13 11.72
CA VAL A 119 -6.72 10.99 10.59
C VAL A 119 -7.38 12.30 11.03
N PHE A 120 -8.03 12.29 12.20
CA PHE A 120 -8.76 13.40 12.77
C PHE A 120 -8.05 14.03 13.97
N GLN A 121 -6.70 13.94 14.04
CA GLN A 121 -5.89 14.53 15.11
C GLN A 121 -6.27 16.00 15.40
N ARG A 122 -6.69 16.74 14.38
CA ARG A 122 -7.15 18.13 14.52
C ARG A 122 -8.34 18.34 15.48
N LEU A 123 -9.11 17.29 15.77
CA LEU A 123 -10.22 17.35 16.72
C LEU A 123 -9.73 17.31 18.18
N PHE A 124 -8.46 16.96 18.42
CA PHE A 124 -7.85 16.96 19.74
C PHE A 124 -7.28 18.31 20.13
N PHE A 125 -7.01 19.20 19.16
CA PHE A 125 -6.41 20.49 19.45
C PHE A 125 -7.37 21.38 20.24
N THR A 126 -6.85 21.92 21.34
CA THR A 126 -7.49 23.01 22.06
C THR A 126 -7.41 24.31 21.23
N SER A 127 -8.23 25.31 21.57
CA SER A 127 -8.25 26.59 20.86
C SER A 127 -6.86 27.25 20.77
N GLU A 128 -5.98 27.02 21.74
CA GLU A 128 -4.64 27.60 21.81
C GLU A 128 -3.65 26.89 20.89
N GLU A 129 -3.64 25.55 20.86
CA GLU A 129 -2.78 24.74 19.98
C GLU A 129 -3.15 24.88 18.50
N SER A 130 -4.43 25.17 18.21
CA SER A 130 -4.90 25.39 16.85
C SER A 130 -4.27 26.60 16.16
N SER A 131 -3.78 27.58 16.93
CA SER A 131 -3.15 28.81 16.42
C SER A 131 -1.73 28.58 15.90
N GLY A 132 -1.03 27.55 16.40
CA GLY A 132 0.29 27.15 15.94
C GLY A 132 0.28 26.29 14.66
N VAL A 133 -0.89 25.76 14.27
CA VAL A 133 -1.03 24.88 13.11
C VAL A 133 -1.41 25.69 11.86
N GLN A 134 -0.43 25.95 11.00
CA GLN A 134 -0.67 26.62 9.72
C GLN A 134 -1.31 25.65 8.71
N TYR A 135 -2.61 25.78 8.49
CA TYR A 135 -3.30 25.08 7.41
C TYR A 135 -3.16 25.84 6.09
N GLY A 136 -2.86 25.11 5.01
CA GLY A 136 -2.77 25.68 3.68
C GLY A 136 -4.13 26.16 3.13
N PRO A 137 -4.14 26.91 2.01
CA PRO A 137 -5.35 27.49 1.42
C PRO A 137 -6.36 26.45 0.91
N ARG A 138 -5.96 25.18 0.78
CA ARG A 138 -6.81 24.04 0.34
C ARG A 138 -6.93 22.97 1.44
N ARG A 139 -7.27 23.40 2.67
CA ARG A 139 -7.47 22.49 3.81
C ARG A 139 -8.53 21.41 3.51
N MET A 140 -8.28 20.19 3.98
CA MET A 140 -9.23 19.08 3.86
C MET A 140 -10.51 19.31 4.69
N LYS A 141 -11.67 19.06 4.07
CA LYS A 141 -12.97 19.20 4.74
C LYS A 141 -13.16 18.08 5.75
N LEU A 142 -13.86 18.36 6.85
CA LEU A 142 -14.10 17.35 7.90
C LEU A 142 -14.88 16.14 7.36
N ARG A 143 -15.79 16.39 6.41
CA ARG A 143 -16.51 15.32 5.69
C ARG A 143 -15.55 14.33 5.04
N ASP A 144 -14.49 14.82 4.39
CA ASP A 144 -13.52 13.99 3.68
C ASP A 144 -12.69 13.15 4.67
N LEU A 145 -12.33 13.72 5.83
CA LEU A 145 -11.63 13.01 6.90
C LEU A 145 -12.51 11.93 7.53
N MET A 146 -13.76 12.24 7.86
CA MET A 146 -14.68 11.23 8.43
C MET A 146 -14.95 10.09 7.44
N VAL A 147 -15.08 10.41 6.16
CA VAL A 147 -15.15 9.39 5.10
C VAL A 147 -13.89 8.51 5.08
N ALA A 148 -12.70 9.11 5.17
CA ALA A 148 -11.44 8.37 5.20
C ALA A 148 -11.38 7.44 6.42
N THR A 149 -11.76 7.93 7.61
CA THR A 149 -11.77 7.12 8.85
C THR A 149 -12.69 5.90 8.75
N LEU A 150 -13.87 6.08 8.15
CA LEU A 150 -14.83 5.01 7.94
C LEU A 150 -14.27 3.92 7.01
N ARG A 151 -13.55 4.32 5.95
CA ARG A 151 -12.90 3.38 5.03
C ARG A 151 -11.78 2.58 5.68
N PHE A 152 -10.97 3.22 6.53
CA PHE A 152 -9.96 2.51 7.32
C PHE A 152 -10.60 1.47 8.25
N LEU A 153 -11.63 1.85 9.00
CA LEU A 153 -12.37 0.93 9.87
C LEU A 153 -13.02 -0.24 9.10
N GLN A 154 -13.52 0.00 7.89
CA GLN A 154 -14.08 -1.06 7.05
C GLN A 154 -13.00 -2.04 6.55
N SER A 155 -11.79 -1.53 6.30
CA SER A 155 -10.68 -2.38 5.85
C SER A 155 -10.15 -3.29 6.96
N ASP A 156 -9.92 -2.75 8.16
CA ASP A 156 -9.44 -3.51 9.31
C ASP A 156 -9.90 -2.87 10.63
N CYS A 157 -11.14 -3.17 11.02
CA CYS A 157 -11.75 -2.61 12.22
C CYS A 157 -10.95 -2.96 13.49
N ALA A 158 -10.38 -4.16 13.56
CA ALA A 158 -9.69 -4.63 14.75
C ALA A 158 -8.43 -3.81 15.04
N LYS A 159 -7.62 -3.51 14.00
CA LYS A 159 -6.39 -2.71 14.16
C LYS A 159 -6.70 -1.24 14.45
N PHE A 160 -7.49 -0.59 13.59
CA PHE A 160 -7.71 0.86 13.71
C PHE A 160 -8.55 1.26 14.92
N ARG A 161 -9.35 0.33 15.48
CA ARG A 161 -10.01 0.54 16.77
C ARG A 161 -9.02 0.74 17.91
N ILE A 162 -7.90 0.02 17.90
CA ILE A 162 -6.89 0.06 18.97
C ILE A 162 -5.93 1.21 18.75
N PHE A 163 -5.59 1.52 17.49
CA PHE A 163 -4.64 2.57 17.16
C PHE A 163 -5.14 4.00 17.44
N TRP A 164 -6.45 4.23 17.39
CA TRP A 164 -7.01 5.58 17.48
C TRP A 164 -7.84 5.78 18.73
N ASP A 165 -7.67 6.94 19.39
CA ASP A 165 -8.61 7.39 20.41
C ASP A 165 -9.85 8.00 19.72
N TRP A 166 -11.02 7.46 20.06
CA TRP A 166 -12.31 7.85 19.49
C TRP A 166 -13.05 8.90 20.33
N SER A 167 -12.48 9.29 21.47
CA SER A 167 -13.11 10.24 22.40
C SER A 167 -13.53 11.56 21.72
N PRO A 168 -12.72 12.20 20.82
CA PRO A 168 -13.13 13.47 20.23
C PRO A 168 -14.21 13.32 19.17
N CYS A 169 -14.34 12.12 18.57
CA CYS A 169 -15.38 11.86 17.58
C CYS A 169 -16.78 11.92 18.20
N VAL A 170 -16.94 11.67 19.50
CA VAL A 170 -18.25 11.74 20.17
C VAL A 170 -18.83 13.16 20.09
N SER A 171 -17.98 14.19 20.22
CA SER A 171 -18.41 15.60 20.09
C SER A 171 -19.00 15.92 18.71
N GLN A 172 -18.58 15.20 17.66
CA GLN A 172 -19.02 15.42 16.28
C GLN A 172 -20.43 14.90 16.02
N LEU A 173 -21.01 14.11 16.92
CA LEU A 173 -22.42 13.70 16.84
C LEU A 173 -23.38 14.88 17.04
N LEU A 174 -22.91 15.97 17.65
CA LEU A 174 -23.70 17.18 17.92
C LEU A 174 -23.58 18.23 16.81
N THR A 175 -22.75 17.97 15.79
CA THR A 175 -22.54 18.93 14.69
C THR A 175 -23.80 19.06 13.83
N SER A 176 -24.04 20.25 13.29
CA SER A 176 -25.15 20.56 12.36
C SER A 176 -24.98 19.88 10.99
N ASP A 177 -23.76 19.48 10.64
CA ASP A 177 -23.43 18.82 9.39
C ASP A 177 -23.88 17.35 9.39
N VAL A 178 -25.00 17.08 8.73
CA VAL A 178 -25.59 15.74 8.57
C VAL A 178 -24.58 14.70 8.10
N MET A 179 -23.68 15.06 7.17
CA MET A 179 -22.73 14.10 6.61
C MET A 179 -21.66 13.72 7.63
N VAL A 180 -21.11 14.70 8.35
CA VAL A 180 -20.12 14.47 9.42
C VAL A 180 -20.76 13.62 10.51
N ARG A 181 -21.91 14.06 11.03
CA ARG A 181 -22.67 13.35 12.07
C ARG A 181 -22.99 11.90 11.68
N GLY A 182 -23.44 11.70 10.44
CA GLY A 182 -23.74 10.39 9.89
C GLY A 182 -22.55 9.45 9.81
N TYR A 183 -21.44 9.92 9.21
CA TYR A 183 -20.23 9.11 9.11
C TYR A 183 -19.62 8.80 10.48
N THR A 184 -19.61 9.78 11.39
CA THR A 184 -19.12 9.57 12.76
C THR A 184 -19.98 8.57 13.53
N ALA A 185 -21.31 8.63 13.40
CA ALA A 185 -22.20 7.65 14.01
C ALA A 185 -21.93 6.23 13.47
N HIS A 186 -21.66 6.10 12.17
CA HIS A 186 -21.25 4.82 11.57
C HIS A 186 -19.90 4.32 12.10
N CYS A 187 -18.90 5.18 12.25
CA CYS A 187 -17.61 4.81 12.83
C CYS A 187 -17.77 4.32 14.28
N LEU A 188 -18.50 5.06 15.12
CA LEU A 188 -18.72 4.70 16.52
C LEU A 188 -19.51 3.39 16.66
N ALA A 189 -20.48 3.13 15.78
CA ALA A 189 -21.20 1.85 15.76
C ALA A 189 -20.27 0.66 15.45
N LEU A 190 -19.31 0.82 14.53
CA LEU A 190 -18.31 -0.20 14.22
C LEU A 190 -17.33 -0.42 15.40
N VAL A 191 -16.83 0.67 15.97
CA VAL A 191 -15.88 0.65 17.09
C VAL A 191 -16.48 0.01 18.33
N SER A 192 -17.73 0.32 18.65
CA SER A 192 -18.45 -0.24 19.81
C SER A 192 -18.99 -1.66 19.60
N ARG A 193 -18.84 -2.24 18.39
CA ARG A 193 -19.39 -3.56 18.01
C ARG A 193 -20.90 -3.67 18.25
N MET A 194 -21.65 -2.63 17.90
CA MET A 194 -23.11 -2.68 17.94
C MET A 194 -23.64 -3.76 16.98
N THR A 195 -24.64 -4.52 17.43
CA THR A 195 -25.41 -5.39 16.52
C THR A 195 -26.21 -4.56 15.52
N ASP A 196 -26.66 -5.14 14.42
CA ASP A 196 -27.45 -4.40 13.42
C ASP A 196 -28.71 -3.75 14.02
N ASN A 197 -29.34 -4.41 15.00
CA ASN A 197 -30.48 -3.84 15.72
C ASN A 197 -30.06 -2.64 16.58
N GLN A 198 -28.98 -2.76 17.36
CA GLN A 198 -28.47 -1.64 18.16
C GLN A 198 -28.03 -0.46 17.29
N LYS A 199 -27.35 -0.75 16.17
CA LYS A 199 -26.91 0.24 15.19
C LYS A 199 -28.08 0.99 14.57
N THR A 200 -29.16 0.30 14.19
CA THR A 200 -30.35 0.97 13.63
C THR A 200 -31.06 1.84 14.66
N ILE A 201 -31.19 1.37 15.91
CA ILE A 201 -31.73 2.17 17.02
C ILE A 201 -30.85 3.40 17.27
N PHE A 202 -29.54 3.23 17.32
CA PHE A 202 -28.59 4.32 17.52
C PHE A 202 -28.65 5.36 16.40
N LEU A 203 -28.62 4.93 15.14
CA LEU A 203 -28.69 5.84 13.99
C LEU A 203 -30.02 6.60 13.95
N ARG A 204 -31.15 5.98 14.31
CA ARG A 204 -32.46 6.66 14.41
C ARG A 204 -32.52 7.71 15.52
N LYS A 205 -31.69 7.59 16.57
CA LYS A 205 -31.59 8.62 17.63
C LYS A 205 -30.76 9.81 17.20
N VAL A 206 -29.78 9.61 16.30
CA VAL A 206 -28.82 10.63 15.88
C VAL A 206 -29.24 11.33 14.58
N LEU A 207 -29.98 10.64 13.71
CA LEU A 207 -30.35 11.10 12.37
C LEU A 207 -31.86 10.98 12.16
N THR A 208 -32.43 11.90 11.39
CA THR A 208 -33.82 11.79 10.92
C THR A 208 -33.94 10.71 9.83
N SER A 209 -35.16 10.25 9.55
CA SER A 209 -35.43 9.22 8.53
C SER A 209 -34.91 9.60 7.14
N ASP A 210 -35.07 10.86 6.74
CA ASP A 210 -34.63 11.37 5.44
C ASP A 210 -33.10 11.49 5.36
N GLU A 211 -32.47 11.97 6.43
CA GLU A 211 -31.01 12.03 6.55
C GLU A 211 -30.38 10.64 6.47
N MET A 212 -30.98 9.65 7.14
CA MET A 212 -30.53 8.27 7.12
C MET A 212 -30.60 7.68 5.71
N LEU A 213 -31.67 7.94 4.94
CA LEU A 213 -31.78 7.51 3.55
C LEU A 213 -30.67 8.13 2.70
N HIS A 214 -30.45 9.44 2.83
CA HIS A 214 -29.39 10.14 2.10
C HIS A 214 -28.00 9.60 2.40
N ILE A 215 -27.70 9.35 3.68
CA ILE A 215 -26.43 8.77 4.11
C ILE A 215 -26.30 7.34 3.60
N LYS A 216 -27.35 6.52 3.64
CA LYS A 216 -27.31 5.15 3.11
C LYS A 216 -27.02 5.12 1.62
N ILE A 217 -27.67 5.98 0.83
CA ILE A 217 -27.43 6.08 -0.62
C ILE A 217 -25.98 6.47 -0.88
N LYS A 218 -25.49 7.51 -0.20
CA LYS A 218 -24.08 7.95 -0.34
C LYS A 218 -23.10 6.90 0.17
N TYR A 219 -23.39 6.23 1.27
CA TYR A 219 -22.57 5.16 1.81
C TYR A 219 -22.46 4.01 0.82
N VAL A 220 -23.59 3.55 0.25
CA VAL A 220 -23.61 2.50 -0.78
C VAL A 220 -22.78 2.91 -1.99
N PHE A 221 -22.99 4.12 -2.51
CA PHE A 221 -22.20 4.62 -3.64
C PHE A 221 -20.69 4.69 -3.32
N LEU A 222 -20.35 5.17 -2.13
CA LEU A 222 -18.98 5.48 -1.72
C LEU A 222 -18.17 4.25 -1.29
N VAL A 223 -18.85 3.25 -0.72
CA VAL A 223 -18.26 2.05 -0.10
C VAL A 223 -18.42 0.82 -0.99
N LEU A 224 -19.53 0.68 -1.72
CA LEU A 224 -19.79 -0.50 -2.55
C LEU A 224 -19.46 -0.19 -4.01
N THR A 225 -20.03 0.86 -4.60
CA THR A 225 -19.93 1.06 -6.06
C THR A 225 -18.53 1.47 -6.52
N LEU A 226 -17.90 2.45 -5.86
CA LEU A 226 -16.56 2.93 -6.25
C LEU A 226 -15.46 1.85 -6.13
N PRO A 227 -15.37 1.09 -5.01
CA PRO A 227 -14.41 -0.01 -4.91
C PRO A 227 -14.70 -1.15 -5.89
N LEU A 228 -15.96 -1.53 -6.10
CA LEU A 228 -16.33 -2.60 -7.02
C LEU A 228 -15.99 -2.27 -8.47
N GLN A 229 -16.18 -1.01 -8.90
CA GLN A 229 -15.84 -0.59 -10.26
C GLN A 229 -14.31 -0.62 -10.50
N CYS A 230 -13.52 -0.31 -9.47
CA CYS A 230 -12.06 -0.45 -9.54
C CYS A 230 -11.62 -1.92 -9.44
N CYS A 231 -12.27 -2.73 -8.58
CA CYS A 231 -11.97 -4.15 -8.37
C CYS A 231 -12.32 -5.01 -9.60
N SER A 232 -13.44 -4.76 -10.26
CA SER A 232 -13.83 -5.53 -11.46
C SER A 232 -12.84 -5.31 -12.61
N GLN A 233 -12.34 -4.09 -12.78
CA GLN A 233 -11.26 -3.78 -13.72
C GLN A 233 -9.93 -4.39 -13.26
N LEU A 234 -9.67 -4.46 -11.96
CA LEU A 234 -8.46 -5.05 -11.38
C LEU A 234 -8.41 -6.57 -11.52
N GLU A 235 -9.53 -7.29 -11.35
CA GLU A 235 -9.61 -8.74 -11.60
C GLU A 235 -9.34 -9.05 -13.07
N VAL A 236 -9.93 -8.27 -13.98
CA VAL A 236 -9.68 -8.38 -15.42
C VAL A 236 -8.22 -8.05 -15.75
N GLU A 237 -7.63 -7.01 -15.17
CA GLU A 237 -6.21 -6.69 -15.41
C GLU A 237 -5.24 -7.65 -14.72
N LYS A 238 -5.55 -8.19 -13.53
CA LYS A 238 -4.79 -9.25 -12.87
C LYS A 238 -4.80 -10.52 -13.72
N ALA A 239 -5.97 -10.89 -14.24
CA ALA A 239 -6.09 -11.99 -15.19
C ALA A 239 -5.28 -11.70 -16.46
N LEU A 240 -5.37 -10.48 -17.01
CA LEU A 240 -4.61 -10.06 -18.18
C LEU A 240 -3.09 -10.03 -17.93
N VAL A 241 -2.59 -9.71 -16.74
CA VAL A 241 -1.15 -9.76 -16.41
C VAL A 241 -0.66 -11.19 -16.25
N LEU A 242 -1.50 -12.09 -15.75
CA LEU A 242 -1.19 -13.53 -15.67
C LEU A 242 -1.17 -14.17 -17.07
N THR A 243 -2.01 -13.70 -18.01
CA THR A 243 -2.04 -14.16 -19.41
C THR A 243 -1.04 -13.45 -20.32
N ASN A 244 -0.83 -12.14 -20.15
CA ASN A 244 0.22 -11.35 -20.82
C ASN A 244 1.47 -11.31 -19.94
N GLN A 245 2.25 -12.40 -19.97
CA GLN A 245 3.61 -12.40 -19.41
C GLN A 245 4.57 -11.45 -20.16
N GLY A 246 4.10 -10.71 -21.18
CA GLY A 246 4.88 -9.96 -22.15
C GLY A 246 4.89 -8.43 -22.06
N SER A 247 4.41 -7.79 -20.98
CA SER A 247 4.30 -6.30 -20.99
C SER A 247 4.78 -5.55 -19.73
N VAL A 248 5.77 -6.10 -19.03
CA VAL A 248 6.81 -5.25 -18.43
C VAL A 248 8.11 -5.83 -18.93
N MET A 249 8.73 -5.17 -19.91
CA MET A 249 10.05 -5.57 -20.39
C MET A 249 11.06 -5.26 -19.28
N TRP A 250 11.32 -6.25 -18.43
CA TRP A 250 12.56 -6.27 -17.67
C TRP A 250 13.69 -6.37 -18.70
N ARG A 251 14.52 -5.33 -18.79
CA ARG A 251 15.71 -5.33 -19.63
C ARG A 251 16.88 -4.94 -18.76
N GLN A 252 17.82 -5.87 -18.56
CA GLN A 252 19.11 -5.58 -17.94
C GLN A 252 19.98 -4.85 -18.97
N GLU A 253 19.69 -3.58 -19.24
CA GLU A 253 20.59 -2.74 -20.03
C GLU A 253 21.72 -2.23 -19.15
N LYS A 254 22.94 -2.22 -19.70
CA LYS A 254 24.06 -1.47 -19.14
C LYS A 254 23.59 -0.03 -18.91
N ALA A 255 23.85 0.50 -17.72
CA ALA A 255 23.38 1.80 -17.24
C ALA A 255 23.44 2.90 -18.31
N ASN A 256 22.36 3.07 -19.05
CA ASN A 256 22.22 4.23 -19.93
C ASN A 256 21.89 5.40 -19.01
N LYS A 257 22.83 6.35 -18.91
CA LYS A 257 22.69 7.60 -18.15
C LYS A 257 21.51 8.47 -18.62
N PHE A 258 20.85 8.06 -19.71
CA PHE A 258 19.81 8.78 -20.41
C PHE A 258 18.61 7.85 -20.64
N THR A 259 17.58 8.02 -19.82
CA THR A 259 16.36 7.22 -19.87
C THR A 259 15.22 8.08 -20.39
N ARG A 260 14.65 7.73 -21.55
CA ARG A 260 13.43 8.37 -22.07
C ARG A 260 12.22 7.63 -21.52
N GLY A 261 11.68 8.10 -20.40
CA GLY A 261 10.51 7.45 -19.78
C GLY A 261 10.82 6.29 -18.84
N GLN A 262 12.07 6.07 -18.43
CA GLN A 262 12.41 5.01 -17.47
C GLN A 262 12.91 5.62 -16.16
N VAL A 263 12.48 5.02 -15.05
CA VAL A 263 12.95 5.28 -13.69
C VAL A 263 13.91 4.16 -13.31
N VAL A 264 15.02 4.48 -12.67
CA VAL A 264 16.01 3.48 -12.26
C VAL A 264 15.74 3.11 -10.81
N SER A 265 16.09 1.90 -10.38
CA SER A 265 15.93 1.46 -8.98
C SER A 265 16.58 2.40 -7.95
N ASP A 266 17.60 3.17 -8.35
CA ASP A 266 18.29 4.12 -7.47
C ASP A 266 17.54 5.45 -7.33
N ASP A 267 16.50 5.66 -8.14
CA ASP A 267 15.62 6.81 -7.96
C ASP A 267 14.53 6.55 -6.92
N LEU A 268 14.29 5.31 -6.49
CA LEU A 268 13.24 4.97 -5.53
C LEU A 268 13.60 5.41 -4.09
N SER A 269 12.57 5.57 -3.26
CA SER A 269 12.70 5.84 -1.82
C SER A 269 13.45 4.72 -1.10
N GLN A 270 14.08 5.05 0.03
CA GLN A 270 14.93 4.10 0.78
C GLN A 270 14.14 2.94 1.40
N ASN A 271 12.83 3.12 1.58
CA ASN A 271 11.91 2.14 2.15
C ASN A 271 11.34 1.17 1.09
N VAL A 272 11.79 1.28 -0.16
CA VAL A 272 11.25 0.54 -1.29
C VAL A 272 12.38 -0.06 -2.13
N VAL A 273 12.14 -1.25 -2.65
CA VAL A 273 13.09 -1.94 -3.53
C VAL A 273 12.40 -2.48 -4.77
N ALA A 274 13.07 -2.35 -5.91
CA ALA A 274 12.64 -2.96 -7.17
C ALA A 274 13.23 -4.37 -7.28
N VAL A 275 12.37 -5.35 -7.54
CA VAL A 275 12.72 -6.75 -7.79
C VAL A 275 12.11 -7.19 -9.11
N CYS A 276 12.93 -7.29 -10.16
CA CYS A 276 12.54 -7.68 -11.51
C CYS A 276 11.29 -6.95 -12.03
N GLY A 277 11.21 -5.65 -11.77
CA GLY A 277 10.09 -4.79 -12.22
C GLY A 277 8.88 -4.73 -11.26
N VAL A 278 8.95 -5.39 -10.10
CA VAL A 278 7.95 -5.29 -9.02
C VAL A 278 8.54 -4.46 -7.89
N VAL A 279 7.76 -3.52 -7.38
CA VAL A 279 8.17 -2.62 -6.31
C VAL A 279 7.65 -3.17 -4.98
N LEU A 280 8.56 -3.45 -4.05
CA LEU A 280 8.26 -4.05 -2.74
C LEU A 280 8.70 -3.13 -1.61
N SER A 281 8.02 -3.21 -0.47
CA SER A 281 8.46 -2.50 0.72
C SER A 281 9.63 -3.22 1.40
N THR A 282 10.52 -2.43 1.99
CA THR A 282 11.64 -2.90 2.81
C THR A 282 11.39 -2.57 4.28
N ILE A 283 11.89 -3.41 5.18
CA ILE A 283 11.85 -3.16 6.64
C ILE A 283 13.05 -2.35 7.10
N VAL A 284 14.21 -2.56 6.46
CA VAL A 284 15.47 -1.89 6.80
C VAL A 284 15.94 -1.11 5.57
N PRO A 285 16.43 0.14 5.72
CA PRO A 285 16.99 0.90 4.62
C PRO A 285 18.10 0.10 3.93
N ARG A 286 17.98 0.01 2.61
CA ARG A 286 18.75 -0.77 1.62
C ARG A 286 20.19 -1.11 2.07
N GLN A 287 20.38 -2.28 2.69
CA GLN A 287 21.70 -2.91 2.86
C GLN A 287 21.88 -4.00 1.80
N MET A 288 22.60 -3.70 0.73
CA MET A 288 22.91 -4.65 -0.35
C MET A 288 24.04 -5.63 0.01
N ASN A 289 24.00 -6.23 1.20
CA ASN A 289 24.97 -7.23 1.63
C ASN A 289 24.28 -8.60 1.77
N GLY A 290 23.86 -9.16 0.64
CA GLY A 290 23.22 -10.48 0.57
C GLY A 290 23.76 -11.29 -0.61
N LYS A 291 24.08 -12.57 -0.37
CA LYS A 291 24.75 -13.52 -1.28
C LYS A 291 24.34 -13.36 -2.75
N ASP A 292 25.36 -13.25 -3.60
CA ASP A 292 25.26 -12.88 -5.02
C ASP A 292 24.55 -13.98 -5.82
N LEU A 293 23.24 -13.82 -6.01
CA LEU A 293 22.45 -14.68 -6.89
C LEU A 293 22.68 -14.21 -8.33
N VAL A 294 23.24 -15.09 -9.17
CA VAL A 294 23.42 -14.77 -10.59
C VAL A 294 22.06 -14.69 -11.27
N LEU A 295 21.72 -13.48 -11.75
CA LEU A 295 20.47 -13.21 -12.46
C LEU A 295 20.58 -13.70 -13.91
N VAL A 296 19.78 -14.71 -14.24
CA VAL A 296 19.58 -15.26 -15.59
C VAL A 296 18.09 -15.15 -15.91
N ASP A 297 17.69 -15.12 -17.19
CA ASP A 297 16.29 -14.90 -17.62
C ASP A 297 15.27 -15.77 -16.90
N SER A 298 15.59 -17.05 -16.67
CA SER A 298 14.73 -17.99 -15.94
C SER A 298 14.60 -17.62 -14.47
N THR A 299 15.72 -17.26 -13.81
CA THR A 299 15.78 -16.74 -12.44
C THR A 299 14.95 -15.46 -12.31
N CYS A 300 15.12 -14.49 -13.22
CA CYS A 300 14.39 -13.22 -13.20
C CYS A 300 12.87 -13.40 -13.34
N ARG A 301 12.43 -14.30 -14.23
CA ARG A 301 11.00 -14.62 -14.40
C ARG A 301 10.40 -15.24 -13.14
N ASN A 302 11.14 -16.16 -12.51
CA ASN A 302 10.70 -16.79 -11.26
C ASN A 302 10.71 -15.79 -10.09
N LEU A 303 11.73 -14.94 -10.01
CA LEU A 303 11.86 -13.91 -8.99
C LEU A 303 10.73 -12.88 -9.12
N ARG A 304 10.40 -12.46 -10.34
CA ARG A 304 9.25 -11.57 -10.61
C ARG A 304 7.93 -12.20 -10.16
N ARG A 305 7.69 -13.49 -10.47
CA ARG A 305 6.48 -14.20 -10.02
C ARG A 305 6.41 -14.28 -8.50
N LEU A 306 7.53 -14.56 -7.85
CA LEU A 306 7.61 -14.61 -6.40
C LEU A 306 7.41 -13.22 -5.78
N ALA A 307 7.99 -12.16 -6.37
CA ALA A 307 7.78 -10.78 -5.94
C ALA A 307 6.32 -10.34 -6.06
N LEU A 308 5.62 -10.68 -7.14
CA LEU A 308 4.17 -10.45 -7.27
C LEU A 308 3.38 -11.19 -6.19
N ALA A 309 3.79 -12.42 -5.87
CA ALA A 309 3.20 -13.21 -4.80
C ALA A 309 3.37 -12.51 -3.44
N VAL A 310 4.57 -12.02 -3.13
CA VAL A 310 4.87 -11.26 -1.89
C VAL A 310 4.08 -9.95 -1.84
N ALA A 311 4.02 -9.20 -2.95
CA ALA A 311 3.21 -7.97 -3.04
C ALA A 311 1.71 -8.25 -2.81
N SER A 312 1.22 -9.45 -3.13
CA SER A 312 -0.17 -9.81 -2.90
C SER A 312 -0.53 -10.01 -1.42
N GLN A 313 0.46 -10.07 -0.51
CA GLN A 313 0.27 -10.31 0.93
C GLN A 313 -0.57 -11.58 1.21
N LYS A 314 -0.37 -12.62 0.40
CA LYS A 314 -1.05 -13.91 0.52
C LYS A 314 -0.03 -15.05 0.64
N PRO A 315 -0.34 -16.10 1.42
CA PRO A 315 0.49 -17.29 1.46
C PRO A 315 0.59 -17.95 0.08
N VAL A 316 1.80 -18.31 -0.32
CA VAL A 316 2.10 -18.88 -1.65
C VAL A 316 2.88 -20.17 -1.50
N LEU A 317 2.57 -21.13 -2.35
CA LEU A 317 3.26 -22.42 -2.43
C LEU A 317 4.15 -22.47 -3.68
N ILE A 318 5.44 -22.73 -3.48
CA ILE A 318 6.43 -22.90 -4.54
C ILE A 318 6.72 -24.39 -4.70
N GLU A 319 6.48 -24.92 -5.90
CA GLU A 319 6.74 -26.31 -6.24
C GLU A 319 7.76 -26.40 -7.39
N GLY A 320 8.52 -27.49 -7.43
CA GLY A 320 9.44 -27.77 -8.55
C GLY A 320 10.40 -28.91 -8.23
N PRO A 321 11.27 -29.30 -9.18
CA PRO A 321 12.27 -30.36 -8.94
C PRO A 321 13.29 -30.01 -7.86
N THR A 322 13.88 -31.02 -7.21
CA THR A 322 14.97 -30.83 -6.23
C THR A 322 16.16 -30.14 -6.88
N GLY A 323 16.82 -29.22 -6.16
CA GLY A 323 18.02 -28.52 -6.67
C GLY A 323 17.75 -27.34 -7.61
N CYS A 324 16.50 -26.99 -7.94
CA CYS A 324 16.20 -25.88 -8.85
C CYS A 324 16.26 -24.47 -8.21
N GLY A 325 16.91 -24.32 -7.05
CA GLY A 325 17.13 -23.03 -6.41
C GLY A 325 15.91 -22.38 -5.73
N LYS A 326 14.83 -23.12 -5.41
CA LYS A 326 13.65 -22.54 -4.74
C LYS A 326 13.99 -21.81 -3.43
N THR A 327 14.78 -22.45 -2.57
CA THR A 327 15.22 -21.85 -1.30
C THR A 327 16.09 -20.62 -1.54
N ALA A 328 16.98 -20.67 -2.53
CA ALA A 328 17.84 -19.55 -2.89
C ALA A 328 17.05 -18.33 -3.39
N LEU A 329 15.96 -18.54 -4.14
CA LEU A 329 15.07 -17.47 -4.58
C LEU A 329 14.36 -16.80 -3.39
N VAL A 330 13.87 -17.59 -2.43
CA VAL A 330 13.19 -17.04 -1.25
C VAL A 330 14.18 -16.28 -0.35
N GLU A 331 15.36 -16.85 -0.12
CA GLU A 331 16.43 -16.19 0.63
C GLU A 331 16.88 -14.88 -0.04
N HIS A 332 16.94 -14.85 -1.37
CA HIS A 332 17.29 -13.64 -2.11
C HIS A 332 16.24 -12.54 -1.94
N ILE A 333 14.94 -12.84 -2.09
CA ILE A 333 13.88 -11.83 -1.85
C ILE A 333 13.90 -11.35 -0.41
N ALA A 334 14.07 -12.27 0.56
CA ALA A 334 14.12 -11.88 1.96
C ALA A 334 15.32 -10.96 2.25
N ALA A 335 16.49 -11.26 1.69
CA ALA A 335 17.66 -10.40 1.79
C ALA A 335 17.43 -9.01 1.16
N VAL A 336 16.85 -8.97 -0.04
CA VAL A 336 16.60 -7.72 -0.77
C VAL A 336 15.52 -6.85 -0.09
N THR A 337 14.53 -7.48 0.56
CA THR A 337 13.49 -6.78 1.33
C THR A 337 13.94 -6.40 2.77
N GLY A 338 15.16 -6.78 3.16
CA GLY A 338 15.72 -6.48 4.48
C GLY A 338 15.31 -7.46 5.58
N HIS A 339 14.55 -8.51 5.25
CA HIS A 339 14.22 -9.63 6.15
C HIS A 339 15.42 -10.57 6.29
N THR A 340 16.49 -10.14 6.96
CA THR A 340 17.73 -10.94 7.09
C THR A 340 17.90 -11.54 8.48
N LYS A 341 17.12 -11.08 9.46
CA LYS A 341 17.23 -11.57 10.83
C LYS A 341 16.49 -12.91 10.97
N PRO A 342 17.00 -13.84 11.79
CA PRO A 342 16.33 -15.12 12.06
C PRO A 342 14.96 -14.95 12.74
N THR A 343 14.67 -13.79 13.32
CA THR A 343 13.35 -13.43 13.87
C THR A 343 12.31 -13.12 12.80
N GLU A 344 12.74 -12.85 11.55
CA GLU A 344 11.88 -12.40 10.45
C GLU A 344 11.69 -13.51 9.39
N ILE A 345 12.65 -14.44 9.26
CA ILE A 345 12.50 -15.66 8.45
C ILE A 345 12.50 -16.90 9.37
N LEU A 346 11.35 -17.57 9.47
CA LEU A 346 11.24 -18.84 10.18
C LEU A 346 11.44 -20.02 9.21
N LYS A 347 12.62 -20.63 9.23
CA LYS A 347 12.87 -21.86 8.43
C LYS A 347 12.48 -23.09 9.22
N VAL A 348 11.48 -23.83 8.73
CA VAL A 348 11.02 -25.08 9.35
C VAL A 348 11.30 -26.23 8.40
N GLN A 349 12.43 -26.92 8.60
CA GLN A 349 12.72 -28.13 7.84
C GLN A 349 11.80 -29.26 8.33
N LEU A 350 10.94 -29.78 7.47
CA LEU A 350 10.03 -30.86 7.81
C LEU A 350 10.67 -32.20 7.44
N GLY A 351 10.95 -33.02 8.45
CA GLY A 351 11.33 -34.42 8.30
C GLY A 351 10.37 -35.33 9.06
N ASP A 352 10.47 -36.64 8.88
CA ASP A 352 9.55 -37.63 9.49
C ASP A 352 9.58 -37.61 11.03
N GLN A 353 10.59 -36.98 11.64
CA GLN A 353 10.76 -36.80 13.09
C GLN A 353 10.40 -35.38 13.60
N THR A 354 9.74 -34.54 12.80
CA THR A 354 9.37 -33.18 13.27
C THR A 354 8.13 -33.19 14.16
N ASP A 355 8.36 -32.86 15.44
CA ASP A 355 7.34 -32.83 16.49
C ASP A 355 6.22 -31.81 16.16
N SER A 356 4.97 -32.28 16.22
CA SER A 356 3.78 -31.52 15.85
C SER A 356 3.52 -30.30 16.74
N LYS A 357 4.06 -30.30 17.97
CA LYS A 357 3.93 -29.20 18.94
C LYS A 357 4.81 -27.98 18.62
N VAL A 358 5.96 -28.19 17.99
CA VAL A 358 6.88 -27.10 17.59
C VAL A 358 6.24 -26.23 16.50
N LYS A 359 5.36 -26.80 15.67
CA LYS A 359 4.64 -26.08 14.59
C LYS A 359 3.67 -25.03 15.13
N GLN A 360 3.02 -25.26 16.27
CA GLN A 360 2.02 -24.33 16.82
C GLN A 360 2.63 -23.09 17.47
N HIS A 361 3.81 -23.21 18.09
CA HIS A 361 4.45 -22.07 18.78
C HIS A 361 5.12 -21.07 17.82
N GLY A 362 5.56 -21.50 16.63
CA GLY A 362 6.26 -20.62 15.67
C GLY A 362 5.35 -19.76 14.78
N ILE A 363 4.08 -20.12 14.61
CA ILE A 363 3.18 -19.49 13.61
C ILE A 363 2.45 -18.24 14.17
N ASN A 364 2.55 -17.96 15.47
CA ASN A 364 1.79 -16.89 16.13
C ASN A 364 2.43 -15.49 16.09
N HIS A 365 3.57 -15.29 15.41
CA HIS A 365 4.19 -13.98 15.29
C HIS A 365 4.01 -13.41 13.86
N ASN A 366 3.44 -12.20 13.80
CA ASN A 366 3.15 -11.46 12.57
C ASN A 366 4.38 -11.37 11.65
N LEU A 367 4.19 -11.74 10.38
CA LEU A 367 5.18 -11.81 9.29
C LEU A 367 6.38 -12.71 9.57
N SER A 368 6.20 -14.01 9.41
CA SER A 368 7.30 -14.97 9.38
C SER A 368 7.20 -15.83 8.11
N LEU A 369 8.13 -15.61 7.17
CA LEU A 369 8.30 -16.46 5.98
C LEU A 369 8.58 -17.90 6.44
N CYS A 370 7.57 -18.77 6.40
CA CYS A 370 7.65 -20.13 6.93
C CYS A 370 8.10 -21.14 5.87
N LEU A 371 9.41 -21.26 5.65
CA LEU A 371 10.00 -22.17 4.66
C LEU A 371 9.84 -23.63 5.13
N CYS A 372 8.85 -24.35 4.60
CA CYS A 372 8.75 -25.79 4.72
C CYS A 372 9.58 -26.45 3.61
N SER A 373 10.46 -27.40 3.93
CA SER A 373 11.14 -28.23 2.93
C SER A 373 11.00 -29.68 3.36
N GLY A 374 10.31 -30.48 2.53
CA GLY A 374 10.14 -31.91 2.73
C GLY A 374 11.18 -32.66 1.91
N ASN A 375 12.07 -33.39 2.59
CA ASN A 375 12.91 -34.39 1.95
C ASN A 375 12.20 -35.73 2.02
N SER A 376 11.72 -36.25 0.89
CA SER A 376 11.25 -37.64 0.78
C SER A 376 11.91 -38.33 -0.41
N PHE A 377 12.68 -39.38 -0.15
CA PHE A 377 13.27 -40.34 -1.12
C PHE A 377 12.89 -41.77 -0.66
N PRO A 378 12.88 -42.80 -1.52
CA PRO A 378 12.56 -42.88 -2.94
C PRO A 378 11.50 -43.96 -3.19
N MET A 379 10.21 -43.63 -3.16
CA MET A 379 9.15 -44.33 -3.92
C MET A 379 7.95 -43.38 -3.93
N ALA A 380 7.49 -42.97 -5.11
CA ALA A 380 6.54 -41.87 -5.37
C ALA A 380 7.14 -40.45 -5.27
N LYS A 381 7.68 -39.95 -6.39
CA LYS A 381 8.19 -38.57 -6.58
C LYS A 381 7.07 -37.53 -6.41
N LYS A 382 6.85 -37.03 -5.18
CA LYS A 382 6.19 -35.72 -4.99
C LYS A 382 7.25 -34.62 -5.01
N PRO A 383 7.06 -33.52 -5.75
CA PRO A 383 8.03 -32.43 -5.79
C PRO A 383 8.14 -31.76 -4.41
N PRO A 384 9.33 -31.33 -3.97
CA PRO A 384 9.50 -30.56 -2.73
C PRO A 384 8.69 -29.26 -2.79
N LYS A 385 7.93 -29.02 -1.73
CA LYS A 385 6.97 -27.92 -1.56
C LYS A 385 7.51 -26.91 -0.57
N ILE A 386 7.58 -25.64 -0.95
CA ILE A 386 7.93 -24.52 -0.06
C ILE A 386 6.74 -23.62 0.13
N ILE A 387 6.27 -23.48 1.37
CA ILE A 387 5.25 -22.50 1.72
C ILE A 387 5.98 -21.19 2.06
N VAL A 388 5.46 -20.07 1.59
CA VAL A 388 5.85 -18.72 1.98
C VAL A 388 4.59 -18.10 2.54
N MET A 389 4.57 -17.80 3.84
CA MET A 389 3.40 -17.20 4.52
C MET A 389 3.54 -15.70 4.61
#